data_AF-A0A1Z9HLZ1-F1
#
_entry.id   AF-A0A1Z9HLZ1-F1
#
_cell.length_a   1.000
_cell.length_b   1.000
_cell.length_c   1.000
_cell.angle_alpha   90.00
_cell.angle_beta   90.00
_cell.angle_gamma   90.00
#
_symmetry.space_group_name_H-M   'P 1'
#
loop_
_entity.id
_entity.type
_entity.pdbx_description
1 polymer ?
#
loop_
_entity_poly.entity_id
_entity_poly.type
_entity_poly.pdbx_seq_one_letter_code
_entity_poly.pdbx_strand_id
1 'polypeptide(L)'
;MSKESNLIHFDKDIAKSIGLKEAIVFQEIKNHQSLSLSNLIKQIIFFDEKELIIILEKLLKIKLIKEDLEKNTYSILKTITIQEDRKKNIPQKFIPSKSVIKEAISLGLSESFIKSKIPEFKTYWLDRQDRSFSWDYKFLKYIVKEWRAEEQKLHKESKMSP
;
A
#
# COMPACT_ATOMS: atom_id res chain seq x y z
N MET A 1 18.36 -28.16 20.99
CA MET A 1 18.42 -26.71 21.33
C MET A 1 18.48 -25.95 20.02
N SER A 2 17.32 -25.49 19.53
CA SER A 2 17.24 -24.76 18.26
C SER A 2 17.81 -23.36 18.48
N LYS A 3 18.95 -23.04 17.86
CA LYS A 3 19.41 -21.67 17.74
C LYS A 3 18.38 -20.94 16.89
N GLU A 4 17.50 -20.16 17.53
CA GLU A 4 16.74 -19.15 16.81
C GLU A 4 17.77 -18.21 16.18
N SER A 5 17.94 -18.34 14.87
CA SER A 5 18.71 -17.38 14.10
C SER A 5 17.95 -16.07 14.17
N ASN A 6 18.46 -15.10 14.96
CA ASN A 6 18.03 -13.71 14.96
C ASN A 6 18.33 -13.07 13.59
N LEU A 7 17.56 -13.46 12.58
CA LEU A 7 17.67 -13.00 11.22
C LEU A 7 17.06 -11.59 11.14
N ILE A 8 17.92 -10.62 10.85
CA ILE A 8 17.48 -9.25 10.58
C ILE A 8 16.91 -9.22 9.15
N HIS A 9 15.61 -9.03 9.03
CA HIS A 9 14.92 -8.94 7.74
C HIS A 9 14.42 -7.53 7.49
N PHE A 10 14.92 -6.84 6.47
CA PHE A 10 14.48 -5.50 6.07
C PHE A 10 14.11 -5.46 4.59
N ASP A 11 13.27 -4.49 4.22
CA ASP A 11 12.87 -4.28 2.82
C ASP A 11 14.04 -3.72 1.99
N LYS A 12 14.38 -4.42 0.90
CA LYS A 12 15.48 -4.05 0.01
C LYS A 12 15.26 -2.69 -0.66
N ASP A 13 14.03 -2.32 -0.96
CA ASP A 13 13.71 -1.05 -1.60
C ASP A 13 13.78 0.11 -0.61
N ILE A 14 13.51 -0.14 0.68
CA ILE A 14 13.81 0.81 1.75
C ILE A 14 15.33 1.01 1.85
N ALA A 15 16.11 -0.07 1.91
CA ALA A 15 17.57 0.02 1.99
C ALA A 15 18.20 0.78 0.82
N LYS A 16 17.68 0.63 -0.41
CA LYS A 16 18.11 1.43 -1.56
C LYS A 16 17.84 2.93 -1.39
N SER A 17 16.77 3.28 -0.68
CA SER A 17 16.28 4.66 -0.58
C SER A 17 16.92 5.43 0.57
N ILE A 18 17.03 4.82 1.76
CA ILE A 18 17.52 5.50 2.98
C ILE A 18 18.92 5.08 3.42
N GLY A 19 19.40 3.95 2.90
CA GLY A 19 20.65 3.31 3.29
C GLY A 19 20.42 2.02 4.08
N LEU A 20 21.42 1.13 4.05
CA LEU A 20 21.35 -0.19 4.68
C LEU A 20 21.21 -0.10 6.21
N LYS A 21 22.03 0.75 6.85
CA LYS A 21 22.06 0.89 8.31
C LYS A 21 20.75 1.48 8.83
N GLU A 22 20.25 2.49 8.12
CA GLU A 22 18.97 3.13 8.37
C GLU A 22 17.81 2.16 8.19
N ALA A 23 17.83 1.31 7.16
CA ALA A 23 16.80 0.31 6.94
C ALA A 23 16.74 -0.74 8.05
N ILE A 24 17.90 -1.16 8.59
CA ILE A 24 17.97 -2.07 9.73
C ILE A 24 17.35 -1.44 10.97
N VAL A 25 17.76 -0.23 11.35
CA VAL A 25 17.21 0.46 12.53
C VAL A 25 15.73 0.77 12.36
N PHE A 26 15.33 1.24 11.19
CA PHE A 26 13.93 1.51 10.85
C PHE A 26 13.07 0.24 10.99
N GLN A 27 13.57 -0.89 10.50
CA GLN A 27 12.87 -2.16 10.60
C GLN A 27 12.71 -2.63 12.04
N GLU A 28 13.74 -2.46 12.87
CA GLU A 28 13.70 -2.88 14.27
C GLU A 28 12.63 -2.10 15.06
N ILE A 29 12.58 -0.78 14.86
CA ILE A 29 11.55 0.10 15.43
C ILE A 29 10.16 -0.30 14.91
N LYS A 30 10.05 -0.65 13.62
CA LYS A 30 8.79 -1.09 13.00
C LYS A 30 8.27 -2.39 13.63
N ASN A 31 9.13 -3.37 13.86
CA ASN A 31 8.76 -4.68 14.40
C ASN A 31 8.17 -4.58 15.83
N HIS A 32 8.68 -3.64 16.62
CA HIS A 32 8.32 -3.49 18.02
C HIS A 32 7.34 -2.34 18.30
N GLN A 33 6.88 -1.64 17.26
CA GLN A 33 5.98 -0.47 17.31
C GLN A 33 6.58 0.79 17.96
N SER A 34 7.34 0.64 19.05
CA SER A 34 8.13 1.70 19.69
C SER A 34 9.36 1.11 20.39
N LEU A 35 10.52 1.73 20.24
CA LEU A 35 11.77 1.28 20.88
C LEU A 35 12.57 2.43 21.50
N SER A 36 13.20 2.20 22.65
CA SER A 36 14.19 3.11 23.23
C SER A 36 15.58 2.88 22.63
N LEU A 37 16.46 3.89 22.73
CA LEU A 37 17.87 3.77 22.33
C LEU A 37 18.59 2.64 23.07
N SER A 38 18.32 2.47 24.37
CA SER A 38 18.89 1.39 25.17
C SER A 38 18.50 -0.01 24.69
N ASN A 39 17.30 -0.17 24.13
CA ASN A 39 16.86 -1.43 23.54
C ASN A 39 17.46 -1.63 22.15
N LEU A 40 17.61 -0.57 21.35
CA LEU A 40 18.27 -0.64 20.04
C LEU A 40 19.72 -1.12 20.18
N ILE A 41 20.47 -0.58 21.14
CA ILE A 41 21.86 -1.01 21.41
C ILE A 41 21.92 -2.52 21.76
N LYS A 42 20.95 -3.02 22.52
CA LYS A 42 20.91 -4.44 22.92
C LYS A 42 20.54 -5.36 21.75
N GLN A 43 19.66 -4.92 20.86
CA GLN A 43 19.20 -5.71 19.73
C GLN A 43 20.18 -5.67 18.56
N ILE A 44 20.82 -4.52 18.33
CA ILE A 44 21.70 -4.27 17.21
C ILE A 44 23.13 -4.07 17.71
N ILE A 45 23.68 -5.15 18.28
CA ILE A 45 24.99 -5.17 18.96
C ILE A 45 26.19 -4.77 18.07
N PHE A 46 26.01 -4.69 16.76
CA PHE A 46 27.05 -4.35 15.79
C PHE A 46 27.09 -2.86 15.41
N PHE A 47 26.19 -2.04 15.96
CA PHE A 47 26.29 -0.57 15.88
C PHE A 47 26.73 -0.01 17.22
N ASP A 48 27.59 1.01 17.17
CA ASP A 48 27.89 1.78 18.37
C ASP A 48 26.80 2.82 18.67
N GLU A 49 26.81 3.36 19.89
CA GLU A 49 25.80 4.32 20.33
C GLU A 49 25.80 5.61 19.49
N LYS A 50 26.98 6.09 19.09
CA LYS A 50 27.10 7.33 18.29
C LYS A 50 26.52 7.13 16.90
N GLU A 51 26.79 5.99 16.29
CA GLU A 51 26.27 5.58 14.99
C GLU A 51 24.76 5.45 15.02
N LEU A 52 24.19 4.82 16.07
CA LEU A 52 22.74 4.74 16.26
C LEU A 52 22.10 6.12 16.40
N ILE A 53 22.71 7.04 17.16
CA ILE A 53 22.22 8.42 17.29
C ILE A 53 22.19 9.11 15.93
N ILE A 54 23.27 9.03 15.14
CA ILE A 54 23.34 9.63 13.79
C ILE A 54 22.25 9.05 12.87
N ILE A 55 22.03 7.73 12.94
CA ILE A 55 20.98 7.07 12.15
C ILE A 55 19.60 7.57 12.59
N LEU A 56 19.31 7.64 13.88
CA LEU A 56 18.04 8.11 14.42
C LEU A 56 17.78 9.58 14.05
N GLU A 57 18.79 10.46 14.17
CA GLU A 57 18.71 11.85 13.73
C GLU A 57 18.37 11.96 12.24
N LYS A 58 19.03 11.15 11.41
CA LYS A 58 18.75 11.10 9.97
C LYS A 58 17.31 10.67 9.71
N LEU A 59 16.85 9.61 10.37
CA LEU A 59 15.48 9.07 10.25
C LEU A 59 14.41 10.08 10.73
N LEU A 60 14.69 10.83 11.80
CA LEU A 60 13.83 11.92 12.28
C LEU A 60 13.77 13.06 11.27
N LYS A 61 14.92 13.47 10.71
CA LYS A 61 15.04 14.56 9.72
C LYS A 61 14.23 14.28 8.45
N ILE A 62 14.24 13.04 7.97
CA ILE A 62 13.43 12.61 6.81
C ILE A 62 11.99 12.25 7.18
N LYS A 63 11.60 12.45 8.45
CA LYS A 63 10.26 12.17 8.97
C LYS A 63 9.82 10.72 8.72
N LEU A 64 10.74 9.78 8.89
CA LEU A 64 10.42 8.35 8.87
C LEU A 64 9.99 7.83 10.24
N ILE A 65 10.56 8.39 11.30
CA ILE A 65 10.25 8.06 12.69
C ILE A 65 9.84 9.33 13.45
N LYS A 66 9.23 9.12 14.60
CA LYS A 66 8.97 10.16 15.61
C LYS A 66 9.56 9.73 16.94
N GLU A 67 9.99 10.71 17.72
CA GLU A 67 10.45 10.53 19.09
C GLU A 67 9.34 10.94 20.06
N ASP A 68 9.11 10.10 21.05
CA ASP A 68 8.28 10.37 22.21
C ASP A 68 9.22 10.77 23.36
N LEU A 69 9.26 12.07 23.68
CA LEU A 69 10.16 12.63 24.70
C LEU A 69 9.81 12.18 26.11
N GLU A 70 8.53 11.88 26.39
CA GLU A 70 8.10 11.43 27.73
C GLU A 70 8.57 10.00 28.00
N LYS A 71 8.51 9.16 26.97
CA LYS A 71 8.87 7.74 27.07
C LYS A 71 10.31 7.46 26.63
N ASN A 72 10.98 8.44 26.04
CA ASN A 72 12.29 8.30 25.39
C ASN A 72 12.30 7.11 24.39
N THR A 73 11.28 7.07 23.53
CA THR A 73 11.10 6.00 22.54
C THR A 73 10.90 6.55 21.14
N TYR A 74 11.40 5.81 20.15
CA TYR A 74 11.19 6.07 18.74
C TYR A 74 10.09 5.17 18.20
N SER A 75 9.23 5.69 17.34
CA SER A 75 8.19 4.92 16.66
C SER A 75 8.07 5.35 15.20
N ILE A 76 7.65 4.42 14.33
CA ILE A 76 7.48 4.72 12.90
C ILE A 76 6.32 5.70 12.70
N LEU A 77 6.52 6.69 11.82
CA LEU A 77 5.42 7.52 11.35
C LEU A 77 4.50 6.70 10.46
N LYS A 78 3.20 6.60 10.84
CA LYS A 78 2.16 5.81 10.16
C LYS A 78 2.08 6.02 8.64
N THR A 79 2.59 7.15 8.14
CA THR A 79 2.63 7.46 6.71
C THR A 79 3.51 6.48 5.91
N ILE A 80 4.55 5.90 6.51
CA ILE A 80 5.51 4.99 5.83
C ILE A 80 5.29 3.51 6.18
N THR A 81 4.30 3.17 7.02
CA THR A 81 3.95 1.76 7.23
C THR A 81 3.56 1.16 5.88
N ILE A 82 4.45 0.30 5.41
CA ILE A 82 4.52 -0.34 4.11
C ILE A 82 3.12 -0.70 3.60
N GLN A 83 2.79 -0.05 2.50
CA GLN A 83 1.78 -0.29 1.47
C GLN A 83 0.84 -1.54 1.64
N GLU A 84 1.30 -2.72 2.00
CA GLU A 84 0.49 -3.93 2.18
C GLU A 84 -0.76 -3.74 3.09
N ASP A 85 -0.64 -3.02 4.22
CA ASP A 85 -1.75 -2.79 5.18
C ASP A 85 -2.79 -1.76 4.71
N ARG A 86 -2.54 -1.02 3.63
CA ARG A 86 -3.55 -0.15 2.99
C ARG A 86 -4.42 -0.90 1.99
N LYS A 87 -4.04 -2.12 1.60
CA LYS A 87 -4.87 -2.92 0.72
C LYS A 87 -6.10 -3.35 1.50
N LYS A 88 -7.22 -2.70 1.25
CA LYS A 88 -8.50 -3.02 1.89
C LYS A 88 -9.25 -4.01 1.01
N ASN A 89 -10.05 -4.87 1.62
CA ASN A 89 -11.10 -5.58 0.89
C ASN A 89 -12.05 -4.56 0.26
N ILE A 90 -12.75 -4.97 -0.80
CA ILE A 90 -13.78 -4.11 -1.39
C ILE A 90 -14.89 -3.86 -0.37
N PRO A 91 -15.37 -2.61 -0.19
CA PRO A 91 -16.47 -2.34 0.73
C PRO A 91 -17.76 -3.05 0.30
N GLN A 92 -18.53 -3.57 1.27
CA GLN A 92 -19.87 -4.14 1.01
C GLN A 92 -20.85 -3.14 0.38
N LYS A 93 -20.62 -1.84 0.49
CA LYS A 93 -21.40 -0.79 -0.18
C LYS A 93 -20.50 0.03 -1.10
N PHE A 94 -19.62 -0.66 -1.85
CA PHE A 94 -18.72 0.01 -2.78
C PHE A 94 -19.49 0.86 -3.80
N ILE A 95 -19.10 2.13 -3.88
CA ILE A 95 -19.56 3.09 -4.87
C ILE A 95 -18.30 3.80 -5.38
N PRO A 96 -18.06 3.85 -6.70
CA PRO A 96 -16.92 4.57 -7.26
C PRO A 96 -16.97 6.06 -6.90
N SER A 97 -15.81 6.68 -6.66
CA SER A 97 -15.80 8.13 -6.43
C SER A 97 -16.29 8.91 -7.67
N LYS A 98 -16.79 10.12 -7.41
CA LYS A 98 -17.20 11.05 -8.48
C LYS A 98 -16.06 11.34 -9.47
N SER A 99 -14.81 11.32 -9.01
CA SER A 99 -13.63 11.52 -9.87
C SER A 99 -13.50 10.41 -10.91
N VAL A 100 -13.60 9.16 -10.47
CA VAL A 100 -13.53 7.99 -11.36
C VAL A 100 -14.68 7.96 -12.37
N ILE A 101 -15.89 8.32 -11.92
CA ILE A 101 -17.05 8.39 -12.82
C ILE A 101 -16.83 9.46 -13.90
N LYS A 102 -16.35 10.65 -13.51
CA LYS A 102 -16.03 11.72 -14.47
C LYS A 102 -14.94 11.31 -15.46
N GLU A 103 -13.90 10.64 -14.97
CA GLU A 103 -12.81 10.15 -15.81
C GLU A 103 -13.32 9.12 -16.83
N ALA A 104 -14.13 8.15 -16.39
CA ALA A 104 -14.76 7.19 -17.27
C ALA A 104 -15.65 7.85 -18.34
N ILE A 105 -16.46 8.85 -17.96
CA ILE A 105 -17.28 9.62 -18.91
C ILE A 105 -16.39 10.39 -19.89
N SER A 106 -15.28 10.97 -19.44
CA SER A 106 -14.33 11.67 -20.31
C SER A 106 -13.66 10.73 -21.32
N LEU A 107 -13.57 9.43 -21.02
CA LEU A 107 -13.10 8.39 -21.94
C LEU A 107 -14.19 7.92 -22.92
N GLY A 108 -15.39 8.51 -22.88
CA GLY A 108 -16.49 8.24 -23.81
C GLY A 108 -17.50 7.21 -23.32
N LEU A 109 -17.41 6.74 -22.06
CA LEU A 109 -18.35 5.76 -21.52
C LEU A 109 -19.65 6.44 -21.08
N SER A 110 -20.79 5.77 -21.32
CA SER A 110 -22.09 6.25 -20.87
C SER A 110 -22.28 6.02 -19.37
N GLU A 111 -22.95 6.97 -18.70
CA GLU A 111 -23.20 6.88 -17.25
C GLU A 111 -24.08 5.66 -16.89
N SER A 112 -25.02 5.29 -17.78
CA SER A 112 -25.86 4.10 -17.62
C SER A 112 -25.04 2.81 -17.64
N PHE A 113 -24.05 2.71 -18.54
CA PHE A 113 -23.13 1.57 -18.60
C PHE A 113 -22.25 1.48 -17.36
N ILE A 114 -21.69 2.61 -16.91
CA ILE A 114 -20.87 2.64 -15.70
C ILE A 114 -21.67 2.14 -14.49
N LYS A 115 -22.91 2.61 -14.34
CA LYS A 115 -23.80 2.21 -13.24
C LYS A 115 -24.18 0.73 -13.29
N SER A 116 -24.46 0.19 -14.47
CA SER A 116 -24.84 -1.23 -14.62
C SER A 116 -23.70 -2.18 -14.26
N LYS A 117 -22.44 -1.75 -14.41
CA LYS A 117 -21.24 -2.55 -14.11
C LYS A 117 -20.79 -2.53 -12.65
N ILE A 118 -21.33 -1.65 -11.80
CA ILE A 118 -20.97 -1.56 -10.37
C ILE A 118 -21.33 -2.85 -9.60
N PRO A 119 -22.56 -3.40 -9.69
CA PRO A 119 -22.93 -4.62 -8.96
C PRO A 119 -22.07 -5.81 -9.36
N GLU A 120 -21.82 -5.99 -10.66
CA GLU A 120 -21.00 -7.08 -11.20
C GLU A 120 -19.57 -7.03 -10.65
N PHE A 121 -18.92 -5.85 -10.74
CA PHE A 121 -17.58 -5.65 -10.20
C PHE A 121 -17.53 -5.96 -8.70
N LYS A 122 -18.53 -5.47 -7.96
CA LYS A 122 -18.62 -5.66 -6.52
C LYS A 122 -18.74 -7.13 -6.15
N THR A 123 -19.65 -7.88 -6.77
CA THR A 123 -19.85 -9.31 -6.50
C THR A 123 -18.57 -10.09 -6.78
N TYR A 124 -17.97 -9.87 -7.95
CA TYR A 124 -16.74 -10.56 -8.33
C TYR A 124 -15.60 -10.37 -7.32
N TRP A 125 -15.39 -9.14 -6.83
CA TRP A 125 -14.30 -8.86 -5.89
C TRP A 125 -14.63 -9.19 -4.43
N LEU A 126 -15.91 -9.25 -4.05
CA LEU A 126 -16.33 -9.77 -2.76
C LEU A 126 -16.07 -11.27 -2.65
N ASP A 127 -16.40 -12.04 -3.69
CA ASP A 127 -16.22 -13.49 -3.72
C ASP A 127 -14.73 -13.87 -3.70
N ARG A 128 -13.88 -13.09 -4.39
CA ARG A 128 -12.43 -13.30 -4.41
C ARG A 128 -11.71 -12.92 -3.13
N GLN A 129 -12.32 -12.13 -2.24
CA GLN A 129 -11.69 -11.58 -1.03
C GLN A 129 -10.31 -10.93 -1.28
N ASP A 130 -10.11 -10.37 -2.48
CA ASP A 130 -8.84 -9.73 -2.85
C ASP A 130 -8.72 -8.36 -2.19
N ARG A 131 -7.49 -7.89 -1.98
CA ARG A 131 -7.19 -6.62 -1.31
C ARG A 131 -6.58 -5.63 -2.30
N SER A 132 -7.09 -4.39 -2.31
CA SER A 132 -6.58 -3.33 -3.20
C SER A 132 -6.29 -2.04 -2.45
N PHE A 133 -5.27 -1.32 -2.91
CA PHE A 133 -4.95 0.05 -2.49
C PHE A 133 -6.01 1.07 -2.90
N SER A 134 -6.61 0.85 -4.07
CA SER A 134 -7.60 1.74 -4.66
C SER A 134 -8.57 0.89 -5.48
N TRP A 135 -9.75 0.68 -4.91
CA TRP A 135 -10.86 0.05 -5.62
C TRP A 135 -11.37 0.93 -6.76
N ASP A 136 -11.26 2.24 -6.61
CA ASP A 136 -11.55 3.26 -7.62
C ASP A 136 -10.73 3.07 -8.90
N TYR A 137 -9.41 2.95 -8.77
CA TYR A 137 -8.54 2.72 -9.92
C TYR A 137 -8.76 1.34 -10.57
N LYS A 138 -8.99 0.32 -9.74
CA LYS A 138 -9.28 -1.04 -10.21
C LYS A 138 -10.61 -1.09 -10.97
N PHE A 139 -11.61 -0.35 -10.49
CA PHE A 139 -12.90 -0.18 -11.14
C PHE A 139 -12.77 0.54 -12.47
N LEU A 140 -12.02 1.66 -12.53
CA LEU A 140 -11.78 2.39 -13.78
C LEU A 140 -11.16 1.50 -14.86
N LYS A 141 -10.14 0.72 -14.53
CA LYS A 141 -9.54 -0.23 -15.47
C LYS A 141 -10.53 -1.28 -15.95
N TYR A 142 -11.32 -1.81 -15.02
CA TYR A 142 -12.34 -2.82 -15.31
C TYR A 142 -13.37 -2.29 -16.31
N ILE A 143 -13.99 -1.15 -16.03
CA ILE A 143 -15.04 -0.59 -16.89
C ILE A 143 -14.52 -0.18 -18.27
N VAL A 144 -13.28 0.31 -18.38
CA VAL A 144 -12.69 0.66 -19.68
C VAL A 144 -12.52 -0.61 -20.51
N LYS A 145 -12.05 -1.71 -19.90
CA LYS A 145 -11.91 -2.99 -20.58
C LYS A 145 -13.26 -3.54 -21.02
N GLU A 146 -14.25 -3.53 -20.14
CA GLU A 146 -15.61 -4.00 -20.45
C GLU A 146 -16.24 -3.19 -21.59
N TRP A 147 -16.04 -1.88 -21.61
CA TRP A 147 -16.53 -1.02 -22.68
C TRP A 147 -15.93 -1.39 -24.04
N ARG A 148 -14.62 -1.59 -24.12
CA ARG A 148 -13.98 -2.02 -25.38
C ARG A 148 -14.47 -3.39 -25.85
N ALA A 149 -14.80 -4.29 -24.93
CA ALA A 149 -15.39 -5.57 -25.28
C ALA A 149 -16.83 -5.41 -25.81
N GLU A 150 -17.62 -4.52 -25.20
CA GLU A 150 -18.98 -4.20 -25.64
C GLU A 150 -19.01 -3.59 -27.05
N GLU A 151 -18.15 -2.60 -27.31
CA GLU A 151 -18.01 -1.97 -28.64
C GLU A 151 -17.65 -3.01 -29.72
N GLN A 152 -16.78 -3.96 -29.39
CA GLN A 152 -16.42 -5.04 -30.31
C GLN A 152 -17.58 -6.00 -30.59
N LYS A 153 -18.43 -6.29 -29.60
CA LYS A 153 -19.63 -7.14 -29.79
C LYS A 153 -20.64 -6.45 -30.69
N LEU A 154 -20.98 -5.20 -30.40
CA LEU A 154 -21.91 -4.40 -31.19
C LEU A 154 -21.46 -4.28 -32.65
N HIS A 155 -20.16 -4.06 -32.89
CA HIS A 155 -19.62 -3.98 -34.24
C HIS A 155 -19.58 -5.34 -34.99
N LYS A 156 -19.59 -6.47 -34.27
CA LYS A 156 -19.72 -7.80 -34.89
C LYS A 156 -21.17 -8.11 -35.22
N GLU A 157 -22.11 -7.78 -34.33
CA GLU A 157 -23.54 -8.01 -34.50
C GLU A 157 -24.10 -7.18 -35.67
N SER A 158 -23.67 -5.93 -35.83
CA SER A 158 -24.06 -5.08 -36.97
C SER A 158 -23.54 -5.56 -38.33
N LYS A 159 -22.48 -6.38 -38.35
CA LYS A 159 -21.96 -7.02 -39.57
C LYS A 159 -22.63 -8.37 -39.87
N MET A 160 -23.34 -8.95 -38.90
CA MET A 160 -23.98 -10.27 -39.01
C MET A 160 -25.49 -10.21 -39.21
N SER A 161 -26.12 -9.04 -39.11
CA SER A 161 -27.52 -8.85 -39.48
C SER A 161 -27.61 -8.38 -40.95
N PRO A 162 -28.20 -9.17 -41.88
CA PRO A 162 -28.40 -8.82 -43.29
C PRO A 162 -29.40 -7.69 -43.51
#